data_AF-A0A0J9YBM5-F1
#
_entry.id   AF-A0A0J9YBM5-F1
#
_cell.length_a   1.000
_cell.length_b   1.000
_cell.length_c   1.000
_cell.angle_alpha   90.00
_cell.angle_beta   90.00
_cell.angle_gamma   90.00
#
_symmetry.space_group_name_H-M   'P 1'
#
loop_
_entity.id
_entity.type
_entity.pdbx_description
1 polymer ?
#
loop_
_entity_poly.entity_id
_entity_poly.type
_entity_poly.pdbx_seq_one_letter_code
_entity_poly.pdbx_strand_id
1 'polypeptide(L)'
;MIHISIPTTQTLVEMDGSRTYDAFDIYINGAYHASIRYSHLLKLHEKLRNHFGPKLKTSDFPSKKLFRTLDQKALDERRLALARYFQTMVQLQSIAQHFITENAFLNFQIESFRPSSSNVSVDIFMADGTKETVRCNVEHPTEIILKTMKPFLAIYEIIGLSIENIGSF
;
A
#
# COMPACT_ATOMS: atom_id res chain seq x y z
N MET A 1 3.32 16.76 3.20
CA MET A 1 4.27 16.42 2.11
C MET A 1 4.38 14.90 2.06
N ILE A 2 4.18 14.27 0.90
CA ILE A 2 4.32 12.81 0.75
C ILE A 2 5.81 12.46 0.70
N HIS A 3 6.24 11.51 1.51
CA HIS A 3 7.60 10.97 1.52
C HIS A 3 7.56 9.47 1.23
N ILE A 4 8.26 9.02 0.19
CA ILE A 4 8.38 7.61 -0.16
C ILE A 4 9.81 7.15 0.14
N SER A 5 9.92 6.05 0.90
CA SER A 5 11.18 5.35 1.12
C SER A 5 11.05 3.87 0.78
N ILE A 6 12.20 3.24 0.51
CA ILE A 6 12.31 1.79 0.30
C ILE A 6 13.47 1.28 1.17
N PRO A 7 13.27 1.12 2.49
CA PRO A 7 14.34 0.79 3.42
C PRO A 7 14.92 -0.60 3.18
N THR A 8 14.10 -1.57 2.78
CA THR A 8 14.46 -2.99 2.73
C THR A 8 13.93 -3.69 1.48
N THR A 9 14.46 -4.89 1.24
CA THR A 9 13.97 -5.84 0.24
C THR A 9 13.74 -7.19 0.91
N GLN A 10 12.84 -7.99 0.36
CA GLN A 10 12.58 -9.35 0.83
C GLN A 10 12.36 -10.31 -0.32
N THR A 11 12.66 -11.59 -0.08
CA THR A 11 12.37 -12.67 -1.02
C THR A 11 11.01 -13.29 -0.68
N LEU A 12 10.05 -13.14 -1.58
CA LEU A 12 8.69 -13.68 -1.45
C LEU A 12 8.51 -14.88 -2.39
N VAL A 13 7.56 -15.75 -2.06
CA VAL A 13 7.13 -16.88 -2.92
C VAL A 13 5.91 -16.44 -3.73
N GLU A 14 5.78 -16.83 -5.00
CA GLU A 14 4.53 -16.64 -5.77
C GLU A 14 3.34 -17.32 -5.07
N MET A 15 2.10 -16.88 -5.34
CA MET A 15 0.91 -17.44 -4.68
C MET A 15 0.70 -18.93 -4.99
N ASP A 16 1.18 -19.39 -6.15
CA ASP A 16 1.14 -20.80 -6.55
C ASP A 16 2.25 -21.64 -5.91
N GLY A 17 3.13 -21.03 -5.10
CA GLY A 17 4.25 -21.70 -4.45
C GLY A 17 5.42 -22.05 -5.38
N SER A 18 5.34 -21.74 -6.68
CA SER A 18 6.25 -22.32 -7.68
C SER A 18 7.63 -21.69 -7.71
N ARG A 19 7.72 -20.39 -7.42
CA ARG A 19 8.93 -19.59 -7.61
C ARG A 19 9.05 -18.51 -6.55
N THR A 20 10.28 -18.07 -6.29
CA THR A 20 10.55 -16.88 -5.48
C THR A 20 10.81 -15.65 -6.34
N TYR A 21 10.62 -14.47 -5.76
CA TYR A 21 10.95 -13.19 -6.37
C TYR A 21 11.36 -12.17 -5.31
N ASP A 22 12.18 -11.20 -5.72
CA ASP A 22 12.53 -10.07 -4.86
C ASP A 22 11.44 -9.00 -4.88
N ALA A 23 11.02 -8.58 -3.68
CA ALA A 23 10.10 -7.50 -3.43
C ALA A 23 10.81 -6.33 -2.73
N PHE A 24 10.31 -5.13 -3.00
CA PHE A 24 10.81 -3.88 -2.44
C PHE A 24 9.78 -3.36 -1.45
N ASP A 25 10.18 -3.14 -0.20
CA ASP A 25 9.27 -2.72 0.85
C ASP A 25 9.10 -1.21 0.78
N ILE A 26 7.95 -0.77 0.27
CA ILE A 26 7.62 0.64 0.08
C ILE A 26 6.99 1.16 1.37
N TYR A 27 7.53 2.27 1.86
CA TYR A 27 7.02 3.01 3.00
C TYR A 27 6.58 4.39 2.56
N ILE A 28 5.44 4.85 3.08
CA ILE A 28 4.91 6.19 2.85
C ILE A 28 4.84 6.90 4.20
N ASN A 29 5.51 8.04 4.31
CA ASN A 29 5.61 8.83 5.54
C ASN A 29 6.07 8.01 6.77
N GLY A 30 6.93 7.02 6.53
CA GLY A 30 7.46 6.15 7.59
C GLY A 30 6.56 4.96 7.97
N ALA A 31 5.34 4.87 7.41
CA ALA A 31 4.48 3.71 7.56
C ALA A 31 4.69 2.71 6.43
N TYR A 32 4.70 1.42 6.75
CA TYR A 32 4.72 0.36 5.75
C TYR A 32 3.48 0.48 4.84
N HIS A 33 3.69 0.48 3.54
CA HIS A 33 2.61 0.55 2.55
C HIS A 33 2.41 -0.80 1.86
N ALA A 34 3.46 -1.31 1.20
CA ALA A 34 3.37 -2.55 0.42
C ALA A 34 4.75 -3.12 0.05
N SER A 35 4.80 -4.42 -0.25
CA SER A 35 5.98 -5.14 -0.71
C SER A 35 5.81 -5.54 -2.17
N ILE A 36 6.50 -4.84 -3.07
CA ILE A 36 6.16 -4.87 -4.50
C ILE A 36 7.32 -5.39 -5.34
N ARG A 37 7.03 -6.31 -6.26
CA ARG A 37 8.03 -6.80 -7.22
C ARG A 37 8.39 -5.72 -8.24
N TYR A 38 9.64 -5.71 -8.68
CA TYR A 38 10.15 -4.74 -9.66
C TYR A 38 9.27 -4.58 -10.92
N SER A 39 8.73 -5.68 -11.46
CA SER A 39 7.92 -5.63 -12.68
C SER A 39 6.63 -4.81 -12.53
N HIS A 40 6.04 -4.73 -11.33
CA HIS A 40 4.84 -3.93 -11.08
C HIS A 40 5.19 -2.44 -11.02
N LEU A 41 6.33 -2.10 -10.40
CA LEU A 41 6.87 -0.73 -10.37
C LEU A 41 7.21 -0.25 -11.78
N LEU A 42 7.78 -1.12 -12.61
CA LEU A 42 8.08 -0.79 -13.99
C LEU A 42 6.81 -0.57 -14.83
N LYS A 43 5.78 -1.41 -14.66
CA LYS A 43 4.48 -1.20 -15.32
C LYS A 43 3.90 0.18 -14.97
N LEU A 44 4.02 0.62 -13.72
CA LEU A 44 3.62 1.97 -13.32
C LEU A 44 4.45 3.03 -14.04
N HIS A 45 5.78 2.92 -14.03
CA HIS A 45 6.66 3.85 -14.75
C HIS A 45 6.28 3.96 -16.24
N GLU A 46 6.06 2.83 -16.92
CA GLU A 46 5.67 2.81 -18.33
C GLU A 46 4.32 3.52 -18.55
N LYS A 47 3.33 3.29 -17.69
CA LYS A 47 2.03 4.00 -17.75
C LYS A 47 2.19 5.51 -17.55
N LEU A 48 2.96 5.92 -16.54
CA LEU A 48 3.23 7.34 -16.27
C LEU A 48 3.97 7.99 -17.43
N ARG A 49 4.99 7.33 -17.98
CA ARG A 49 5.76 7.83 -19.13
C ARG A 49 4.89 7.97 -20.37
N ASN A 50 4.02 7.00 -20.64
CA ASN A 50 3.10 7.07 -21.78
C ASN A 50 2.08 8.21 -21.65
N HIS A 51 1.61 8.50 -20.42
CA HIS A 51 0.60 9.53 -20.19
C HIS A 51 1.20 10.95 -20.07
N PHE A 52 2.28 11.11 -19.31
CA PHE A 52 2.89 12.42 -19.01
C PHE A 52 4.06 12.78 -19.92
N GLY A 53 4.69 11.79 -20.56
CA GLY A 53 5.81 11.99 -21.49
C GLY A 53 6.90 12.87 -20.86
N PRO A 54 7.31 13.97 -21.53
CA PRO A 54 8.34 14.88 -21.02
C PRO A 54 8.02 15.57 -19.69
N LYS A 55 6.76 15.54 -19.23
CA LYS A 55 6.38 16.11 -17.93
C LYS A 55 6.78 15.22 -16.75
N LEU A 56 7.08 13.95 -16.97
CA LEU A 56 7.59 13.03 -15.96
C LEU A 56 9.09 13.31 -15.69
N LYS A 57 9.36 14.45 -15.06
CA LYS A 57 10.72 14.91 -14.73
C LYS A 57 11.21 14.26 -13.43
N THR A 58 11.44 12.96 -13.46
CA THR A 58 11.92 12.17 -12.31
C THR A 58 13.38 11.79 -12.49
N SER A 59 14.00 11.22 -11.45
CA SER A 59 15.22 10.45 -11.65
C SER A 59 15.00 9.29 -12.64
N ASP A 60 16.07 8.73 -13.17
CA ASP A 60 15.97 7.59 -14.09
C ASP A 60 15.36 6.36 -13.40
N PHE A 61 14.43 5.70 -14.08
CA PHE A 61 13.93 4.43 -13.62
C PHE A 61 15.00 3.35 -13.87
N PRO A 62 15.38 2.54 -12.87
CA PRO A 62 16.44 1.55 -13.04
C PRO A 62 16.06 0.55 -14.13
N SER A 63 17.02 0.17 -14.97
CA SER A 63 16.74 -0.69 -16.13
C SER A 63 16.47 -2.15 -15.74
N LYS A 64 15.71 -2.83 -16.62
CA LYS A 64 15.62 -4.30 -16.61
C LYS A 64 17.03 -4.87 -16.84
N LYS A 65 17.43 -5.82 -16.00
CA LYS A 65 18.65 -6.60 -16.21
C LYS A 65 18.27 -7.85 -16.98
N LEU A 66 19.14 -8.30 -17.88
CA LEU A 66 18.91 -9.47 -18.73
C LEU A 66 19.06 -10.80 -17.98
N PHE A 67 19.71 -10.77 -16.81
CA PHE A 67 19.90 -11.93 -15.95
C PHE A 67 18.67 -12.19 -15.06
N ARG A 68 18.34 -13.47 -14.89
CA ARG A 68 17.14 -13.93 -14.17
C ARG A 68 17.19 -13.65 -12.66
N THR A 69 18.39 -13.57 -12.09
CA THR A 69 18.63 -13.28 -10.67
C THR A 69 19.59 -12.10 -10.55
N LEU A 70 19.34 -11.22 -9.57
CA LEU A 70 20.28 -10.19 -9.16
C LEU A 70 21.16 -10.74 -8.05
N ASP A 71 22.42 -10.34 -8.01
CA ASP A 71 23.21 -10.46 -6.79
C ASP A 71 22.74 -9.41 -5.77
N GLN A 72 23.16 -9.58 -4.50
CA GLN A 72 22.74 -8.69 -3.42
C GLN A 72 23.11 -7.23 -3.69
N LYS A 73 24.30 -7.00 -4.27
CA LYS A 73 24.78 -5.65 -4.60
C LYS A 73 23.87 -4.98 -5.63
N ALA A 74 23.55 -5.66 -6.73
CA ALA A 74 22.68 -5.12 -7.77
C ALA A 74 21.23 -4.93 -7.27
N LEU A 75 20.78 -5.78 -6.34
CA LEU A 75 19.47 -5.63 -5.71
C LEU A 75 19.42 -4.34 -4.86
N ASP A 76 20.44 -4.08 -4.05
CA ASP A 76 20.54 -2.86 -3.25
C ASP A 76 20.70 -1.60 -4.10
N GLU A 77 21.51 -1.64 -5.16
CA GLU A 77 21.63 -0.54 -6.12
C GLU A 77 20.27 -0.21 -6.77
N ARG A 78 19.52 -1.25 -7.17
CA ARG A 78 18.17 -1.10 -7.71
C ARG A 78 17.22 -0.53 -6.66
N ARG A 79 17.26 -0.99 -5.41
CA ARG A 79 16.45 -0.46 -4.30
C ARG A 79 16.66 1.04 -4.11
N LEU A 80 17.93 1.48 -4.06
CA LEU A 80 18.29 2.89 -3.91
C LEU A 80 17.87 3.75 -5.12
N ALA A 81 17.95 3.19 -6.34
CA ALA A 81 17.48 3.87 -7.55
C ALA A 81 15.95 4.02 -7.56
N LEU A 82 15.21 2.97 -7.21
CA LEU A 82 13.75 3.01 -7.08
C LEU A 82 13.31 4.02 -6.01
N ALA A 83 13.97 4.04 -4.85
CA ALA A 83 13.66 5.00 -3.78
C ALA A 83 13.80 6.45 -4.28
N ARG A 84 14.90 6.77 -4.98
CA ARG A 84 15.12 8.10 -5.58
C ARG A 84 14.10 8.43 -6.66
N TYR A 85 13.78 7.48 -7.54
CA TYR A 85 12.75 7.64 -8.58
C TYR A 85 11.39 8.01 -7.96
N PHE A 86 10.91 7.24 -6.99
CA PHE A 86 9.60 7.49 -6.40
C PHE A 86 9.58 8.74 -5.53
N GLN A 87 10.66 9.02 -4.80
CA GLN A 87 10.76 10.24 -4.01
C GLN A 87 10.71 11.51 -4.88
N THR A 88 11.31 11.48 -6.08
CA THR A 88 11.21 12.61 -7.03
C THR A 88 9.86 12.66 -7.74
N MET A 89 9.26 11.50 -8.05
CA MET A 89 7.92 11.42 -8.64
C MET A 89 6.87 12.07 -7.74
N VAL A 90 6.87 11.82 -6.43
CA VAL A 90 5.87 12.40 -5.52
C VAL A 90 6.00 13.91 -5.30
N GLN A 91 7.13 14.52 -5.67
CA GLN A 91 7.26 15.98 -5.68
C GLN A 91 6.49 16.62 -6.84
N LEU A 92 6.17 15.86 -7.89
CA LEU A 92 5.37 16.31 -9.01
C LEU A 92 3.89 16.16 -8.65
N GLN A 93 3.33 17.16 -7.98
CA GLN A 93 1.98 17.08 -7.39
C GLN A 93 0.90 16.61 -8.37
N SER A 94 0.94 17.10 -9.62
CA SER A 94 -0.01 16.70 -10.68
C SER A 94 0.12 15.25 -11.14
N ILE A 95 1.25 14.59 -10.85
CA ILE A 95 1.48 13.17 -11.11
C ILE A 95 1.17 12.35 -9.86
N ALA A 96 1.58 12.83 -8.68
CA ALA A 96 1.36 12.18 -7.41
C ALA A 96 -0.15 12.00 -7.10
N GLN A 97 -0.95 13.03 -7.36
CA GLN A 97 -2.40 13.07 -7.16
C GLN A 97 -3.18 12.60 -8.39
N HIS A 98 -2.50 12.07 -9.41
CA HIS A 98 -3.19 11.58 -10.60
C HIS A 98 -3.75 10.19 -10.35
N PHE A 99 -4.93 9.91 -10.90
CA PHE A 99 -5.60 8.62 -10.83
C PHE A 99 -4.70 7.42 -11.17
N ILE A 100 -3.78 7.55 -12.15
CA ILE A 100 -2.84 6.47 -12.50
C ILE A 100 -1.95 6.09 -11.31
N THR A 101 -1.46 7.08 -10.56
CA THR A 101 -0.59 6.88 -9.40
C THR A 101 -1.41 6.36 -8.22
N GLU A 102 -2.52 7.02 -7.89
CA GLU A 102 -3.39 6.64 -6.77
C GLU A 102 -3.89 5.20 -6.92
N ASN A 103 -4.45 4.87 -8.09
CA ASN A 103 -4.93 3.52 -8.38
C ASN A 103 -3.79 2.49 -8.33
N ALA A 104 -2.59 2.82 -8.80
CA ALA A 104 -1.46 1.89 -8.73
C ALA A 104 -1.03 1.64 -7.28
N PHE A 105 -0.91 2.68 -6.46
CA PHE A 105 -0.52 2.54 -5.06
C PHE A 105 -1.59 1.83 -4.22
N LEU A 106 -2.87 2.02 -4.52
CA LEU A 106 -3.95 1.23 -3.93
C LEU A 106 -3.83 -0.25 -4.30
N ASN A 107 -3.64 -0.56 -5.59
CA ASN A 107 -3.47 -1.94 -6.05
C ASN A 107 -2.20 -2.58 -5.47
N PHE A 108 -1.13 -1.82 -5.27
CA PHE A 108 0.06 -2.31 -4.57
C PHE A 108 -0.26 -2.79 -3.16
N GLN A 109 -1.06 -2.04 -2.41
CA GLN A 109 -1.47 -2.43 -1.06
C GLN A 109 -2.29 -3.73 -1.08
N ILE A 110 -3.23 -3.85 -2.02
CA ILE A 110 -4.09 -5.03 -2.20
C ILE A 110 -3.26 -6.25 -2.61
N GLU A 111 -2.41 -6.14 -3.63
CA GLU A 111 -1.60 -7.26 -4.14
C GLU A 111 -0.52 -7.71 -3.14
N SER A 112 0.00 -6.78 -2.35
CA SER A 112 0.96 -7.10 -1.28
C SER A 112 0.28 -7.75 -0.08
N PHE A 113 -1.04 -7.68 0.02
CA PHE A 113 -1.76 -8.24 1.14
C PHE A 113 -1.78 -9.77 1.06
N ARG A 114 -1.08 -10.42 1.99
CA ARG A 114 -0.98 -11.87 2.08
C ARG A 114 -1.42 -12.31 3.47
N PRO A 115 -2.72 -12.49 3.69
CA PRO A 115 -3.21 -12.90 4.99
C PRO A 115 -2.72 -14.32 5.29
N SER A 116 -2.05 -14.49 6.42
CA SER A 116 -1.76 -15.82 7.00
C SER A 116 -3.04 -16.50 7.49
N SER A 117 -4.09 -15.71 7.76
CA SER A 117 -5.43 -16.17 8.10
C SER A 117 -6.45 -15.16 7.59
N SER A 118 -7.58 -15.65 7.08
CA SER A 118 -8.66 -14.78 6.60
C SER A 118 -9.38 -14.05 7.73
N ASN A 119 -9.27 -14.52 8.99
CA ASN A 119 -9.96 -13.92 10.14
C ASN A 119 -8.97 -13.39 11.17
N VAL A 120 -9.07 -12.12 11.50
CA VAL A 120 -8.26 -11.42 12.50
C VAL A 120 -9.13 -10.89 13.64
N SER A 121 -8.51 -10.69 14.81
CA SER A 121 -9.15 -10.02 15.93
C SER A 121 -8.68 -8.57 15.98
N VAL A 122 -9.62 -7.62 15.95
CA VAL A 122 -9.36 -6.19 16.06
C VAL A 122 -9.85 -5.71 17.42
N ASP A 123 -8.94 -5.15 18.21
CA ASP A 123 -9.27 -4.49 19.47
C ASP A 123 -9.72 -3.05 19.20
N ILE A 124 -10.92 -2.71 19.66
CA ILE A 124 -11.54 -1.39 19.53
C ILE A 124 -11.65 -0.80 20.92
N PHE A 125 -11.02 0.36 21.11
CA PHE A 125 -11.03 1.09 22.37
C PHE A 125 -12.06 2.21 22.30
N MET A 126 -12.99 2.20 23.24
CA MET A 126 -14.09 3.17 23.33
C MET A 126 -13.64 4.40 24.14
N ALA A 127 -14.43 5.48 24.07
CA ALA A 127 -14.10 6.73 24.76
C ALA A 127 -14.12 6.62 26.30
N ASP A 128 -14.85 5.65 26.84
CA ASP A 128 -14.86 5.31 28.27
C ASP A 128 -13.67 4.44 28.70
N GLY A 129 -12.77 4.11 27.77
CA GLY A 129 -11.60 3.27 28.01
C GLY A 129 -11.88 1.77 27.96
N THR A 130 -13.13 1.35 27.69
CA THR A 130 -13.44 -0.07 27.49
C THR A 130 -12.87 -0.60 26.19
N LYS A 131 -12.62 -1.91 26.13
CA LYS A 131 -12.05 -2.61 24.98
C LYS A 131 -13.00 -3.70 24.51
N GLU A 132 -13.37 -3.64 23.24
CA GLU A 132 -14.13 -4.68 22.56
C GLU A 132 -13.28 -5.34 21.49
N THR A 133 -13.29 -6.67 21.43
CA THR A 133 -12.52 -7.43 20.44
C THR A 133 -13.45 -8.00 19.37
N VAL A 134 -13.28 -7.55 18.13
CA VAL A 134 -14.08 -7.99 16.99
C VAL A 134 -13.30 -8.99 16.17
N ARG A 135 -13.89 -10.16 15.94
CA ARG A 135 -13.36 -11.07 14.92
C ARG A 135 -13.91 -10.68 13.57
N CYS A 136 -13.05 -10.27 12.65
CA CYS A 136 -13.44 -9.86 11.30
C CYS A 136 -12.58 -10.56 10.25
N ASN A 137 -13.16 -10.73 9.07
CA ASN A 137 -12.40 -11.14 7.91
C ASN A 137 -11.57 -9.95 7.40
N VAL A 138 -10.34 -10.21 6.97
CA VAL A 138 -9.43 -9.22 6.40
C VAL A 138 -9.94 -8.57 5.11
N GLU A 139 -10.88 -9.21 4.42
CA GLU A 139 -11.55 -8.68 3.23
C GLU A 139 -12.74 -7.78 3.59
N HIS A 140 -13.15 -7.72 4.85
CA HIS A 140 -14.26 -6.86 5.25
C HIS A 140 -13.82 -5.38 5.22
N PRO A 141 -14.49 -4.52 4.43
CA PRO A 141 -14.24 -3.08 4.49
C PRO A 141 -14.60 -2.52 5.86
N THR A 142 -14.02 -1.36 6.20
CA THR A 142 -14.21 -0.67 7.48
C THR A 142 -15.68 -0.51 7.85
N GLU A 143 -16.55 -0.21 6.87
CA GLU A 143 -17.99 -0.08 7.10
C GLU A 143 -18.62 -1.36 7.67
N ILE A 144 -18.24 -2.54 7.18
CA ILE A 144 -18.75 -3.82 7.67
C ILE A 144 -18.27 -4.06 9.10
N ILE A 145 -17.00 -3.76 9.40
CA ILE A 145 -16.42 -3.90 10.74
C ILE A 145 -17.08 -2.92 11.73
N LEU A 146 -17.39 -1.69 11.30
CA LEU A 146 -18.12 -0.74 12.15
C LEU A 146 -19.58 -1.16 12.37
N LYS A 147 -20.23 -1.79 11.37
CA LYS A 147 -21.59 -2.31 11.52
C LYS A 147 -21.69 -3.44 12.56
N THR A 148 -20.66 -4.28 12.71
CA THR A 148 -20.65 -5.30 13.77
C THR A 148 -20.51 -4.70 15.17
N MET A 149 -20.10 -3.43 15.28
CA MET A 149 -20.03 -2.68 16.54
C MET A 149 -21.34 -2.02 16.95
N LYS A 150 -22.38 -2.01 16.09
CA LYS A 150 -23.69 -1.43 16.43
C LYS A 150 -24.27 -1.87 17.78
N PRO A 151 -24.21 -3.15 18.21
CA PRO A 151 -24.74 -3.58 19.50
C PRO A 151 -24.01 -2.97 20.70
N PHE A 152 -22.71 -2.69 20.56
CA PHE A 152 -21.85 -2.10 21.60
C PHE A 152 -21.91 -0.57 21.58
N LEU A 153 -22.20 0.00 20.40
CA LEU A 153 -22.43 1.41 20.17
C LEU A 153 -23.88 1.84 20.47
N ALA A 154 -24.62 1.11 21.33
CA ALA A 154 -26.02 1.38 21.69
C ALA A 154 -26.30 2.81 22.22
N ILE A 155 -25.26 3.61 22.42
CA ILE A 155 -25.32 5.05 22.66
C ILE A 155 -25.85 5.83 21.42
N TYR A 156 -25.62 5.37 20.18
CA TYR A 156 -26.02 6.11 18.97
C TYR A 156 -27.54 6.11 18.71
N GLU A 157 -28.27 5.06 19.10
CA GLU A 157 -29.75 5.06 19.04
C GLU A 157 -30.37 5.95 20.12
N ILE A 158 -29.71 6.13 21.26
CA ILE A 158 -30.17 7.01 22.35
C ILE A 158 -29.88 8.50 22.04
N ILE A 159 -28.83 8.80 21.27
CA ILE A 159 -28.39 10.18 20.97
C ILE A 159 -28.82 10.67 19.58
N GLY A 160 -29.47 9.84 18.75
CA GLY A 160 -29.99 10.26 17.44
C GLY A 160 -28.91 10.57 16.39
N LEU A 161 -27.68 10.09 16.60
CA LEU A 161 -26.60 10.25 15.65
C LEU A 161 -26.66 9.09 14.64
N SER A 162 -27.26 9.35 13.48
CA SER A 162 -27.23 8.44 12.34
C SER A 162 -25.78 8.14 11.94
N ILE A 163 -25.46 6.86 11.72
CA ILE A 163 -24.16 6.37 11.24
C ILE A 163 -23.84 6.95 9.84
N GLU A 164 -24.82 7.53 9.15
CA GLU A 164 -24.67 8.23 7.86
C GLU A 164 -23.73 9.44 7.92
N ASN A 165 -23.40 9.97 9.10
CA ASN A 165 -22.50 11.12 9.27
C ASN A 165 -21.02 10.77 9.47
N ILE A 166 -20.64 9.49 9.48
CA ILE A 166 -19.23 9.08 9.55
C ILE A 166 -18.71 8.90 8.12
N GLY A 167 -18.60 10.01 7.38
CA GLY A 167 -18.29 9.95 5.95
C GLY A 167 -18.19 11.30 5.27
N SER A 168 -17.42 12.22 5.84
CA SER A 168 -16.93 13.43 5.16
C SER A 168 -15.61 13.86 5.79
N PHE A 169 -14.58 13.04 5.58
CA PHE A 169 -13.18 13.43 5.80
C PHE A 169 -12.41 13.21 4.50
#